data_AF-A0A0F2NHQ2-F1
#
_entry.id   AF-A0A0F2NHQ2-F1
#
_cell.length_a   1.000
_cell.length_b   1.000
_cell.length_c   1.000
_cell.angle_alpha   90.00
_cell.angle_beta   90.00
_cell.angle_gamma   90.00
#
_symmetry.space_group_name_H-M   'P 1'
#
loop_
_entity.id
_entity.type
_entity.pdbx_description
1 polymer ?
#
loop_
_entity_poly.entity_id
_entity_poly.type
_entity_poly.pdbx_seq_one_letter_code
_entity_poly.pdbx_strand_id
1 'polypeptide(L)' 'MKIGDIVTRKVYGEDMQFCILGFYTNQETGERVAILALLDPSLIMEAAVQELAPVSARHLFALTTTTSVHVH' A
#
# COMPACT_ATOMS: atom_id res chain seq x y z
N MET A 1 -4.26 -0.98 -10.64
CA MET A 1 -3.21 -0.78 -9.62
C MET A 1 -1.86 -1.11 -10.26
N LYS A 2 -0.82 -0.36 -9.91
CA LYS A 2 0.57 -0.53 -10.36
C LYS A 2 1.53 -0.35 -9.18
N ILE A 3 2.81 -0.67 -9.38
CA ILE A 3 3.87 -0.41 -8.39
C ILE A 3 3.89 1.08 -8.06
N GLY A 4 4.00 1.41 -6.77
CA GLY A 4 3.95 2.78 -6.25
C GLY A 4 2.55 3.32 -5.99
N ASP A 5 1.47 2.61 -6.36
CA ASP A 5 0.13 3.00 -5.94
C ASP A 5 -0.06 2.73 -4.44
N ILE A 6 -0.83 3.61 -3.78
CA ILE A 6 -1.32 3.38 -2.43
C ILE A 6 -2.68 2.68 -2.50
N VAL A 7 -2.82 1.61 -1.74
CA VAL A 7 -4.03 0.78 -1.66
C VAL A 7 -4.48 0.63 -0.22
N THR A 8 -5.77 0.37 0.00
CA THR A 8 -6.31 -0.03 1.29
C THR A 8 -6.57 -1.52 1.35
N ARG A 9 -6.32 -2.10 2.52
CA ARG A 9 -6.70 -3.47 2.88
C ARG A 9 -7.19 -3.48 4.32
N LYS A 10 -8.20 -4.29 4.59
CA LYS A 10 -8.64 -4.54 5.97
C LYS A 10 -7.66 -5.43 6.70
N VAL A 11 -7.12 -4.94 7.80
CA VAL A 11 -6.28 -5.70 8.73
C VAL A 11 -6.85 -5.53 10.13
N TYR A 12 -7.15 -6.65 10.80
CA TYR A 12 -7.85 -6.68 12.10
C TYR A 12 -9.17 -5.88 12.13
N GLY A 13 -9.86 -5.76 10.99
CA GLY A 13 -11.12 -5.03 10.86
C GLY A 13 -10.99 -3.54 10.54
N GLU A 14 -9.77 -3.00 10.52
CA GLU A 14 -9.49 -1.60 10.18
C GLU A 14 -8.91 -1.46 8.77
N ASP A 15 -9.30 -0.40 8.06
CA ASP A 15 -8.75 -0.08 6.74
C ASP A 15 -7.35 0.55 6.89
N MET A 16 -6.32 -0.22 6.53
CA MET A 16 -4.92 0.24 6.54
C MET A 16 -4.44 0.55 5.12
N GLN A 17 -3.55 1.53 4.98
CA GLN A 17 -2.98 1.95 3.69
C GLN A 17 -1.60 1.34 3.46
N PHE A 18 -1.35 0.82 2.27
CA PHE A 18 -0.10 0.18 1.89
C PHE A 18 0.41 0.71 0.56
N CYS A 19 1.72 0.76 0.40
CA CYS A 19 2.37 1.00 -0.89
C CYS A 19 2.63 -0.33 -1.61
N ILE A 20 2.29 -0.42 -2.89
CA ILE A 20 2.63 -1.57 -3.72
C ILE A 20 4.10 -1.51 -4.11
N LEU A 21 4.86 -2.55 -3.76
CA LEU A 21 6.26 -2.72 -4.13
C LEU A 21 6.44 -3.62 -5.36
N GLY A 22 5.55 -4.58 -5.56
CA GLY A 22 5.69 -5.57 -6.62
C GLY A 22 4.50 -6.51 -6.72
N PHE A 23 4.56 -7.40 -7.70
CA PHE A 23 3.57 -8.45 -7.90
C PHE A 23 4.27 -9.74 -8.29
N TYR A 24 3.67 -10.86 -7.91
CA TYR A 24 4.02 -12.16 -8.44
C TYR A 24 2.75 -13.00 -8.66
N THR A 25 2.89 -14.06 -9.44
CA THR A 25 1.85 -15.09 -9.58
C THR A 25 2.29 -16.29 -8.77
N ASN A 26 1.48 -16.69 -7.78
CA ASN A 26 1.68 -17.94 -7.09
C ASN A 26 1.54 -19.08 -8.12
N GLN A 27 2.62 -19.83 -8.32
CA GLN A 27 2.69 -20.86 -9.37
C GLN A 27 1.81 -22.08 -9.06
N GLU A 28 1.51 -22.33 -7.79
CA GLU A 28 0.69 -23.47 -7.36
C GLU A 28 -0.80 -23.18 -7.53
N THR A 29 -1.23 -21.95 -7.20
CA THR A 29 -2.65 -21.58 -7.21
C THR A 29 -3.07 -20.76 -8.44
N GLY A 30 -2.11 -20.19 -9.16
CA GLY A 30 -2.35 -19.21 -10.22
C GLY A 30 -2.77 -17.83 -9.71
N GLU A 31 -2.82 -17.62 -8.40
CA GLU A 31 -3.27 -16.37 -7.80
C GLU A 31 -2.25 -15.24 -8.00
N ARG A 32 -2.75 -14.05 -8.32
CA ARG A 32 -1.93 -12.85 -8.39
C ARG A 32 -1.82 -12.20 -7.02
N VAL A 33 -0.59 -12.14 -6.51
CA VAL A 33 -0.26 -11.61 -5.19
C VAL A 33 0.48 -10.29 -5.35
N ALA A 34 0.16 -9.32 -4.49
CA ALA A 34 0.87 -8.05 -4.37
C ALA A 34 1.79 -8.07 -3.15
N ILE A 35 2.97 -7.48 -3.32
CA ILE A 35 3.93 -7.22 -2.24
C ILE A 35 3.71 -5.79 -1.78
N LEU A 36 3.51 -5.60 -0.48
CA LEU A 36 3.04 -4.37 0.15
C LEU A 36 3.98 -3.94 1.28
N ALA A 37 4.07 -2.63 1.53
CA ALA A 37 4.70 -2.08 2.73
C ALA A 37 3.82 -1.02 3.40
N LEU A 38 3.84 -0.98 4.73
CA LEU A 38 3.04 -0.10 5.59
C LEU A 38 3.91 0.95 6.26
N LEU A 39 4.10 2.13 5.66
CA LEU A 39 4.84 3.30 6.19
C LEU A 39 6.30 3.08 6.67
N ASP A 40 6.69 1.85 6.98
CA ASP A 40 8.01 1.34 7.32
C ASP A 40 8.38 0.30 6.24
N PRO A 41 9.47 0.52 5.48
CA PRO A 41 9.91 -0.41 4.44
C PRO A 41 10.41 -1.75 5.00
N SER A 42 10.62 -1.87 6.31
CA SER A 42 11.04 -3.11 6.98
C SER A 42 9.89 -4.10 7.17
N LEU A 43 8.64 -3.64 7.08
CA LEU A 43 7.43 -4.46 7.24
C LEU A 43 6.81 -4.76 5.87
N ILE A 44 7.31 -5.84 5.26
CA ILE A 44 6.80 -6.35 3.97
C ILE A 44 5.66 -7.33 4.24
N MET A 45 4.54 -7.14 3.54
CA MET A 45 3.38 -8.01 3.60
C MET A 45 2.95 -8.47 2.20
N GLU A 46 2.26 -9.60 2.15
CA GLU A 46 1.69 -10.14 0.91
C GLU A 46 0.16 -10.19 1.02
N ALA A 47 -0.51 -9.92 -0.09
CA ALA A 47 -1.96 -9.95 -0.18
C ALA A 47 -2.42 -10.32 -1.59
N ALA A 48 -3.52 -11.06 -1.70
CA ALA A 48 -4.16 -11.28 -2.98
C ALA A 48 -4.61 -9.93 -3.57
N VAL A 49 -4.38 -9.71 -4.88
CA VAL A 49 -4.72 -8.44 -5.53
C VAL A 49 -6.21 -8.11 -5.41
N GLN A 50 -7.07 -9.12 -5.34
CA GLN A 50 -8.52 -8.96 -5.18
C GLN A 50 -8.95 -8.40 -3.82
N GLU A 51 -8.10 -8.49 -2.79
CA GLU A 51 -8.38 -7.94 -1.46
C GLU A 51 -8.04 -6.45 -1.35
N LEU A 52 -7.43 -5.87 -2.39
CA LEU A 52 -6.93 -4.50 -2.38
C LEU A 52 -7.98 -3.57 -2.99
N ALA A 53 -8.25 -2.47 -2.28
CA ALA A 53 -9.03 -1.37 -2.81
C ALA A 53 -8.09 -0.20 -3.17
N PRO A 54 -8.21 0.40 -4.37
CA PRO A 54 -7.41 1.56 -4.72
C PRO A 54 -7.82 2.77 -3.86
N VAL A 55 -6.85 3.50 -3.30
CA VAL A 55 -7.14 4.76 -2.63
C VAL A 55 -7.41 5.84 -3.69
N SER A 56 -8.57 6.50 -3.60
CA SER A 56 -8.82 7.69 -4.43
C SER A 56 -7.83 8.78 -4.05
N ALA A 57 -7.09 9.31 -5.04
CA ALA A 57 -6.08 10.36 -4.85
C ALA A 57 -6.59 11.59 -4.06
N ARG A 58 -7.91 11.83 -4.04
CA ARG A 58 -8.54 12.89 -3.24
C ARG A 58 -8.35 12.71 -1.73
N HIS A 59 -8.07 11.51 -1.24
CA HIS A 59 -7.83 11.21 0.18
C HIS A 59 -6.34 11.06 0.53
N LEU A 60 -5.43 11.25 -0.44
CA LEU A 60 -3.99 11.05 -0.24
C LEU A 60 -3.28 12.26 0.40
N PHE A 61 -3.96 13.41 0.48
CA PHE A 61 -3.37 14.69 0.92
C PHE A 61 -3.05 14.79 2.43
N ALA A 62 -3.32 13.76 3.23
CA ALA A 62 -3.12 13.81 4.68
C ALA A 62 -1.69 13.50 5.16
N LEU A 63 -0.78 13.02 4.28
CA LEU A 63 0.57 12.57 4.69
C LEU A 63 1.69 13.56 4.35
N THR A 64 1.38 14.71 3.73
CA THR A 64 2.35 15.79 3.47
C THR A 64 2.10 17.00 4.36
N THR A 65 1.87 16.82 5.66
CA THR A 65 2.08 17.92 6.60
C THR A 65 3.58 18.14 6.69
N THR A 66 4.04 19.14 5.95
CA THR A 66 5.40 19.67 5.94
C THR A 66 5.82 20.08 7.35
N THR A 67 6.40 19.17 8.14
CA THR A 67 7.15 19.51 9.35
C THR A 67 8.59 19.83 8.96
N SER A 68 8.81 21.08 8.59
CA SER A 68 10.06 21.86 8.77
C SER A 68 10.24 22.86 7.62
N VAL A 69 9.82 24.10 7.86
CA VAL A 69 10.39 25.25 7.16
C VAL A 69 11.49 25.77 8.08
N HIS A 70 12.72 25.30 7.90
CA HIS A 70 13.87 25.93 8.54
C HIS A 70 14.18 27.22 7.78
N VAL A 71 13.65 28.35 8.27
CA VAL A 71 14.01 29.69 7.79
C VAL A 71 15.40 30.02 8.33
N HIS A 72 16.36 30.24 7.43
CA HIS A 72 17.64 30.86 7.75
C HIS A 72 17.75 32.17 6.97
#